data_AF-A0A9X1QJB7-F1
#
_entry.id   AF-A0A9X1QJB7-F1
#
_cell.length_a   1.000
_cell.length_b   1.000
_cell.length_c   1.000
_cell.angle_alpha   90.00
_cell.angle_beta   90.00
_cell.angle_gamma   90.00
#
_symmetry.space_group_name_H-M   'P 1'
#
loop_
_entity.id
_entity.type
_entity.pdbx_description
1 polymer ?
#
loop_
_entity_poly.entity_id
_entity_poly.type
_entity_poly.pdbx_seq_one_letter_code
_entity_poly.pdbx_strand_id
1 'polypeptide(L)'
;MKTQKTWLITGGARGLGFELTKAVLASGDNVVATVRSKPQELAETLGNDGNLHVAILDVTSEEQAKAAVDAVQKRLQLLKRTFKPGMM
;
A
#
# COMPACT_ATOMS: atom_id res chain seq x y z
N MET A 1 -6.70 -10.55 19.31
CA MET A 1 -6.18 -10.62 17.92
C MET A 1 -6.07 -9.20 17.39
N LYS A 2 -4.95 -8.82 16.76
CA LYS A 2 -4.77 -7.48 16.15
C LYS A 2 -5.34 -7.52 14.73
N THR A 3 -6.27 -6.64 14.40
CA THR A 3 -6.79 -6.50 13.02
C THR A 3 -5.73 -5.85 12.15
N GLN A 4 -5.31 -6.55 11.08
CA GLN A 4 -4.36 -6.03 10.10
C GLN A 4 -5.00 -4.87 9.33
N LYS A 5 -4.35 -3.71 9.32
CA LYS A 5 -4.87 -2.51 8.62
C LYS A 5 -4.32 -2.42 7.20
N THR A 6 -4.97 -1.61 6.37
CA THR A 6 -4.45 -1.21 5.04
C THR A 6 -4.33 0.30 5.02
N TRP A 7 -3.12 0.78 4.75
CA TRP A 7 -2.79 2.21 4.72
C TRP A 7 -2.64 2.69 3.29
N LEU A 8 -3.13 3.90 2.99
CA LEU A 8 -2.80 4.63 1.76
C LEU A 8 -1.87 5.77 2.14
N ILE A 9 -0.66 5.78 1.59
CA ILE A 9 0.33 6.82 1.85
C ILE A 9 0.64 7.55 0.54
N THR A 10 0.42 8.85 0.51
CA THR A 10 0.81 9.69 -0.62
C THR A 10 2.25 10.17 -0.46
N GLY A 11 3.05 10.08 -1.53
CA GLY A 11 4.45 10.52 -1.49
C GLY A 11 5.40 9.57 -0.75
N GLY A 12 5.26 8.26 -0.94
CA GLY A 12 6.06 7.22 -0.30
C GLY A 12 7.53 7.14 -0.74
N ALA A 13 7.95 7.91 -1.76
CA ALA A 13 9.31 7.83 -2.29
C ALA A 13 10.39 8.44 -1.37
N ARG A 14 10.04 9.40 -0.50
CA ARG A 14 11.01 10.12 0.34
C ARG A 14 10.38 10.79 1.56
N GLY A 15 11.22 11.26 2.47
CA GLY A 15 10.81 12.04 3.65
C GLY A 15 9.84 11.27 4.55
N LEU A 16 8.84 11.97 5.08
CA LEU A 16 7.88 11.38 6.02
C LEU A 16 7.08 10.21 5.42
N GLY A 17 6.70 10.30 4.14
CA GLY A 17 5.94 9.24 3.49
C GLY A 17 6.72 7.92 3.44
N PHE A 18 8.02 7.99 3.11
CA PHE A 18 8.90 6.82 3.08
C PHE A 18 9.08 6.17 4.45
N GLU A 19 9.37 6.98 5.48
CA GLU A 19 9.53 6.44 6.85
C GLU A 19 8.22 5.89 7.40
N LEU A 20 7.08 6.49 7.05
CA LEU A 20 5.78 5.94 7.41
C LEU A 20 5.51 4.61 6.70
N THR A 21 5.83 4.49 5.41
CA THR A 21 5.71 3.22 4.67
C THR A 21 6.53 2.12 5.36
N LYS A 22 7.79 2.40 5.74
CA LYS A 22 8.63 1.46 6.49
C LYS A 22 8.01 1.07 7.82
N ALA A 23 7.53 2.04 8.59
CA ALA A 23 6.93 1.78 9.90
C ALA A 23 5.65 0.92 9.79
N VAL A 24 4.81 1.17 8.78
CA VAL A 24 3.61 0.37 8.52
C VAL A 24 3.98 -1.07 8.17
N LEU A 25 4.94 -1.28 7.25
CA LEU A 25 5.43 -2.61 6.90
C LEU A 25 6.00 -3.35 8.13
N ALA A 26 6.83 -2.69 8.93
CA ALA A 26 7.40 -3.26 10.15
C ALA A 26 6.34 -3.65 11.18
N SER A 27 5.16 -3.01 11.15
CA SER A 27 4.02 -3.35 12.02
C SER A 27 3.21 -4.55 11.54
N GLY A 28 3.55 -5.10 10.37
CA GLY A 28 2.84 -6.20 9.69
C GLY A 28 1.56 -5.79 8.98
N ASP A 29 1.31 -4.49 8.80
CA ASP A 29 0.13 -3.97 8.11
C ASP A 29 0.35 -3.87 6.59
N ASN A 30 -0.73 -3.82 5.83
CA ASN A 30 -0.66 -3.60 4.38
C ASN A 30 -0.50 -2.10 4.08
N VAL A 31 0.23 -1.77 3.02
CA VAL A 31 0.43 -0.40 2.58
C VAL A 31 0.35 -0.27 1.07
N VAL A 32 -0.46 0.69 0.62
CA VAL A 32 -0.42 1.24 -0.73
C VAL A 32 0.35 2.55 -0.65
N ALA A 33 1.59 2.55 -1.08
CA ALA A 33 2.43 3.74 -1.13
C ALA A 33 2.39 4.33 -2.54
N THR A 34 2.21 5.64 -2.67
CA THR A 34 2.18 6.29 -3.99
C THR A 34 3.42 7.12 -4.26
N VAL A 35 3.86 7.10 -5.52
CA VAL A 35 5.00 7.88 -6.01
C VAL A 35 4.62 8.61 -7.29
N ARG A 36 5.33 9.70 -7.62
CA ARG A 36 5.11 10.40 -8.90
C ARG A 36 5.76 9.69 -10.07
N SER A 37 6.84 8.96 -9.82
CA SER A 37 7.60 8.24 -10.84
C SER A 37 8.38 7.09 -10.20
N LYS A 38 8.79 6.13 -11.03
CA LYS A 38 9.64 4.99 -10.67
C LYS A 38 9.12 4.13 -9.49
N PRO A 39 7.92 3.54 -9.61
CA PRO A 39 7.37 2.68 -8.55
C PRO A 39 8.26 1.48 -8.21
N GLN A 40 9.03 0.98 -9.17
CA GLN A 40 9.97 -0.12 -8.99
C GLN A 40 11.10 0.24 -8.02
N GLU A 41 11.64 1.46 -8.08
CA GLU A 41 12.74 1.91 -7.22
C GLU A 41 12.32 1.89 -5.74
N LEU A 42 11.10 2.33 -5.43
CA LEU A 42 10.56 2.25 -4.06
C LEU A 42 10.33 0.80 -3.62
N ALA A 43 9.78 -0.04 -4.49
CA ALA A 43 9.52 -1.45 -4.17
C ALA A 43 10.83 -2.19 -3.86
N GLU A 44 11.86 -2.01 -4.69
CA GLU A 44 13.19 -2.59 -4.49
C GLU A 44 13.86 -2.07 -3.22
N THR A 45 13.78 -0.76 -2.96
CA THR A 45 14.33 -0.14 -1.75
C THR A 45 13.71 -0.72 -0.47
N LEU A 46 12.44 -1.11 -0.53
CA LEU A 46 11.70 -1.72 0.57
C LEU A 46 11.70 -3.25 0.52
N GLY A 47 12.57 -3.85 -0.28
CA GLY A 47 12.79 -5.30 -0.31
C GLY A 47 11.67 -6.11 -0.96
N ASN A 48 10.83 -5.49 -1.80
CA ASN A 48 9.69 -6.13 -2.47
C ASN A 48 8.74 -6.86 -1.49
N ASP A 49 8.47 -6.23 -0.34
CA ASP A 49 7.58 -6.78 0.69
C ASP A 49 6.18 -7.10 0.11
N GLY A 50 5.64 -8.29 0.41
CA GLY A 50 4.32 -8.70 -0.07
C GLY A 50 3.15 -7.86 0.46
N ASN A 51 3.36 -7.13 1.56
CA ASN A 51 2.40 -6.18 2.12
C ASN A 51 2.50 -4.78 1.48
N LEU A 52 3.51 -4.53 0.65
CA LEU A 52 3.69 -3.29 -0.09
C LEU A 52 3.04 -3.38 -1.47
N HIS A 53 2.26 -2.35 -1.82
CA HIS A 53 1.85 -2.07 -3.17
C HIS A 53 2.27 -0.64 -3.54
N VAL A 54 2.97 -0.47 -4.65
CA VAL A 54 3.40 0.85 -5.11
C VAL A 54 2.57 1.28 -6.31
N ALA A 55 1.92 2.44 -6.21
CA ALA A 55 1.12 3.00 -7.29
C ALA A 55 1.67 4.36 -7.75
N ILE A 56 1.44 4.72 -9.01
CA ILE A 56 1.75 6.06 -9.50
C ILE A 56 0.59 7.00 -9.14
N LEU A 57 0.91 8.14 -8.53
CA LEU A 57 -0.05 9.20 -8.24
C LEU A 57 0.63 10.58 -8.30
N ASP A 58 0.13 11.40 -9.21
CA ASP A 58 0.15 12.85 -9.11
C ASP A 58 -1.18 13.31 -8.49
N VAL A 59 -1.11 13.97 -7.34
CA VAL A 59 -2.28 14.43 -6.58
C VAL A 59 -3.08 15.53 -7.31
N THR A 60 -2.49 16.14 -8.33
CA THR A 60 -3.20 17.10 -9.19
C THR A 60 -4.06 16.44 -10.27
N SER A 61 -3.93 15.12 -10.46
CA SER A 61 -4.68 14.34 -11.44
C SER A 61 -5.80 13.54 -10.76
N GLU A 62 -7.05 13.90 -11.06
CA GLU A 62 -8.23 13.19 -10.54
C GLU A 62 -8.27 11.72 -11.01
N GLU A 63 -7.87 11.46 -12.25
CA GLU A 63 -7.81 10.11 -12.81
C GLU A 63 -6.82 9.22 -12.04
N GLN A 64 -5.64 9.75 -11.72
CA GLN A 64 -4.65 9.00 -10.93
C GLN A 64 -5.12 8.82 -9.48
N ALA A 65 -5.82 9.79 -8.91
CA ALA A 65 -6.42 9.65 -7.59
C ALA A 65 -7.44 8.50 -7.55
N LYS A 66 -8.31 8.39 -8.56
CA LYS A 66 -9.25 7.26 -8.71
C LYS A 66 -8.52 5.92 -8.80
N ALA A 67 -7.48 5.84 -9.63
CA ALA A 67 -6.67 4.62 -9.75
C ALA A 67 -6.00 4.19 -8.43
N ALA A 68 -5.52 5.15 -7.63
CA ALA A 68 -4.93 4.86 -6.32
C ALA A 68 -5.98 4.32 -5.32
N VAL A 69 -7.19 4.88 -5.34
CA VAL A 69 -8.31 4.37 -4.51
C VAL A 69 -8.70 2.95 -4.94
N ASP A 70 -8.78 2.67 -6.24
CA ASP A 70 -9.09 1.33 -6.75
C ASP A 70 -8.05 0.30 -6.31
N ALA A 71 -6.77 0.67 -6.27
CA ALA A 71 -5.71 -0.19 -5.77
C ALA A 71 -5.90 -0.55 -4.28
N VAL A 72 -6.28 0.42 -3.45
CA VAL A 72 -6.61 0.21 -2.04
C VAL A 72 -7.83 -0.72 -1.91
N GLN A 73 -8.89 -0.48 -2.68
CA GLN A 73 -10.10 -1.30 -2.65
C GLN A 73 -9.81 -2.75 -3.03
N LYS A 74 -9.00 -3.00 -4.07
CA LYS A 74 -8.57 -4.35 -4.45
C LYS A 74 -7.81 -5.04 -3.33
N ARG A 75 -6.88 -4.34 -2.66
CA ARG A 75 -6.13 -4.91 -1.53
C ARG A 75 -7.04 -5.25 -0.34
N LEU A 76 -7.99 -4.38 -0.03
CA LEU A 76 -9.01 -4.63 1.00
C LEU A 76 -9.91 -5.83 0.66
N GLN A 77 -10.30 -6.00 -0.60
CA GLN A 77 -11.10 -7.14 -1.04
C GLN A 77 -10.33 -8.47 -0.96
N LEU A 78 -9.03 -8.46 -1.25
CA LEU A 78 -8.17 -9.65 -1.08
C LEU A 78 -8.17 -10.11 0.38
N LEU A 79 -8.05 -9.19 1.34
CA LEU A 79 -8.12 -9.53 2.77
C LEU A 79 -9.47 -10.13 3.18
N LYS A 80 -10.57 -9.65 2.60
CA LYS A 80 -11.90 -10.22 2.82
C LYS A 80 -12.05 -11.63 2.24
N ARG A 81 -11.38 -11.95 1.11
CA ARG A 81 -11.37 -13.31 0.53
C ARG A 81 -10.55 -14.29 1.36
N THR A 82 -9.55 -13.84 2.10
CA THR A 82 -8.73 -14.71 2.97
C THR A 82 -9.43 -15.06 4.30
N PHE A 83 -10.58 -14.47 4.61
CA PHE A 83 -11.41 -14.92 5.72
C PHE A 83 -12.30 -16.07 5.25
N LYS A 84 -11.79 -17.30 5.37
CA LYS A 84 -12.60 -18.53 5.32
C LYS A 84 -12.91 -18.92 6.77
N PRO A 85 -14.02 -18.47 7.37
CA PRO A 85 -14.43 -18.96 8.68
C PRO A 85 -14.87 -20.41 8.50
N GLY A 86 -14.18 -21.35 9.15
CA GLY A 86 -14.43 -22.78 9.02
C GLY A 86 -13.47 -23.48 8.07
N MET A 87 -12.26 -23.72 8.56
CA MET A 87 -11.63 -25.02 8.36
C MET A 87 -11.43 -25.58 9.77
N MET A 88 -11.97 -26.79 9.97
CA MET A 88 -12.35 -27.44 11.23
C MET A 88 -11.34 -27.36 12.37
#